data_AF-A0A7K4B148-F1
#
_entry.id   AF-A0A7K4B148-F1
#
_cell.length_a   1.000
_cell.length_b   1.000
_cell.length_c   1.000
_cell.angle_alpha   90.00
_cell.angle_beta   90.00
_cell.angle_gamma   90.00
#
_symmetry.space_group_name_H-M   'P 1'
#
loop_
_entity.id
_entity.type
_entity.pdbx_description
1 polymer ?
#
loop_
_entity_poly.entity_id
_entity_poly.type
_entity_poly.pdbx_seq_one_letter_code
_entity_poly.pdbx_strand_id
1 'polypeptide(L)'
;MHNIQMKDLSDEDQKWLALTGLEVDMKNRSGSFFQKDQDVCHVTSDCEGIEFLTFSMAIEKYPWVSDYIWKAVSKDKDRYTRYVASRPDPKGFVIIAKKGTKSIYPLQACLLLSDSAIQHVHNIVIAEEDSELHIISGCASSSGRNSGSHIGVTEIYVGKGARVTSTMIHNWGKNIAVFPRSTTIVKEGGVFLSNYVCMEQVRKIQMEPVCYLNGEGAVG
;
A
#
# COMPACT_ATOMS: atom_id res chain seq x y z
N MET A 1 14.82 -7.32 -11.32
CA MET A 1 13.35 -7.22 -11.35
C MET A 1 12.84 -8.21 -12.36
N HIS A 2 11.85 -9.04 -12.02
CA HIS A 2 11.13 -9.83 -13.02
C HIS A 2 10.27 -8.88 -13.84
N ASN A 3 10.39 -8.93 -15.16
CA ASN A 3 9.87 -7.92 -16.09
C ASN A 3 8.37 -8.13 -16.43
N ILE A 4 7.58 -8.63 -15.47
CA ILE A 4 6.16 -8.96 -15.67
C ILE A 4 5.34 -7.69 -15.44
N GLN A 5 4.55 -7.29 -16.43
CA GLN A 5 3.60 -6.20 -16.32
C GLN A 5 2.19 -6.73 -16.04
N MET A 6 1.30 -5.87 -15.54
CA MET A 6 -0.11 -6.27 -15.31
C MET A 6 -0.80 -6.76 -16.59
N LYS A 7 -0.42 -6.22 -17.75
CA LYS A 7 -0.91 -6.64 -19.07
C LYS A 7 -0.43 -8.03 -19.50
N ASP A 8 0.61 -8.56 -18.85
CA ASP A 8 1.16 -9.89 -19.14
C ASP A 8 0.45 -10.98 -18.31
N LEU A 9 -0.48 -10.59 -17.42
CA LEU A 9 -1.35 -11.52 -16.68
C LEU A 9 -2.43 -12.10 -17.60
N SER A 10 -3.05 -13.21 -17.17
CA SER A 10 -4.19 -13.77 -17.89
C SER A 10 -5.36 -12.77 -17.99
N ASP A 11 -6.17 -12.85 -19.04
CA ASP A 11 -7.36 -12.00 -19.20
C ASP A 11 -8.31 -12.09 -18.01
N GLU A 12 -8.39 -13.27 -17.39
CA GLU A 12 -9.19 -13.49 -16.19
C GLU A 12 -8.61 -12.73 -14.99
N ASP A 13 -7.30 -12.82 -14.74
CA ASP A 13 -6.64 -12.08 -13.66
C ASP A 13 -6.69 -10.57 -13.88
N GLN A 14 -6.59 -10.09 -15.13
CA GLN A 14 -6.72 -8.67 -15.44
C GLN A 14 -8.13 -8.15 -15.09
N LYS A 15 -9.19 -8.88 -15.49
CA LYS A 15 -10.58 -8.55 -15.12
C LYS A 15 -10.77 -8.64 -13.61
N TRP A 16 -10.18 -9.65 -12.97
CA TRP A 16 -10.25 -9.86 -11.53
C TRP A 16 -9.62 -8.70 -10.74
N LEU A 17 -8.46 -8.22 -11.20
CA LEU A 17 -7.78 -7.05 -10.65
C LEU A 17 -8.54 -5.75 -10.90
N ALA A 18 -9.18 -5.59 -12.07
CA ALA A 18 -9.97 -4.39 -12.36
C ALA A 18 -11.12 -4.18 -11.36
N LEU A 19 -11.70 -5.26 -10.80
CA LEU A 19 -12.70 -5.17 -9.73
C LEU A 19 -12.17 -4.54 -8.44
N THR A 20 -10.84 -4.43 -8.28
CA THR A 20 -10.19 -3.74 -7.17
C THR A 20 -9.85 -2.28 -7.45
N GLY A 21 -10.39 -1.71 -8.53
CA GLY A 21 -10.15 -0.32 -8.93
C GLY A 21 -8.78 -0.08 -9.56
N LEU A 22 -8.11 -1.13 -10.02
CA LEU A 22 -6.83 -1.04 -10.72
C LEU A 22 -7.06 -0.83 -12.23
N GLU A 23 -6.28 0.07 -12.81
CA GLU A 23 -6.30 0.35 -14.26
C GLU A 23 -5.02 -0.21 -14.87
N VAL A 24 -5.16 -1.25 -15.71
CA VAL A 24 -4.01 -1.91 -16.38
C VAL A 24 -3.32 -0.93 -17.34
N ASP A 25 -4.11 -0.12 -18.05
CA ASP A 25 -3.63 0.85 -19.04
C ASP A 25 -3.21 2.20 -18.42
N MET A 26 -3.18 2.31 -17.09
CA MET A 26 -2.78 3.53 -16.37
C MET A 26 -3.65 4.77 -16.67
N LYS A 27 -4.82 4.60 -17.26
CA LYS A 27 -5.74 5.70 -17.55
C LYS A 27 -6.19 6.36 -16.24
N ASN A 28 -6.07 7.68 -16.16
CA ASN A 28 -6.39 8.45 -14.95
C ASN A 28 -5.66 7.91 -13.71
N ARG A 29 -4.37 7.59 -13.85
CA ARG A 29 -3.47 7.24 -12.75
C ARG A 29 -2.22 8.11 -12.81
N SER A 30 -1.70 8.46 -11.65
CA SER A 30 -0.50 9.30 -11.50
C SER A 30 0.75 8.50 -11.15
N GLY A 31 0.64 7.18 -10.98
CA GLY A 31 1.73 6.29 -10.63
C GLY A 31 1.20 4.90 -10.28
N SER A 32 2.05 3.90 -10.37
CA SER A 32 1.68 2.50 -10.17
C SER A 32 2.79 1.70 -9.54
N PHE A 33 2.41 0.86 -8.58
CA PHE A 33 3.23 -0.17 -8.00
C PHE A 33 2.55 -1.51 -8.22
N PHE A 34 3.27 -2.50 -8.76
CA PHE A 34 2.77 -3.85 -8.92
C PHE A 34 3.71 -4.85 -8.27
N GLN A 35 3.17 -5.63 -7.35
CA GLN A 35 3.84 -6.75 -6.70
C GLN A 35 3.03 -8.03 -6.91
N LYS A 36 3.68 -9.04 -7.48
CA LYS A 36 3.18 -10.42 -7.57
C LYS A 36 3.94 -11.25 -6.55
N ASP A 37 3.22 -11.82 -5.58
CA ASP A 37 3.80 -12.56 -4.47
C ASP A 37 4.84 -11.72 -3.70
N GLN A 38 6.13 -12.07 -3.77
CA GLN A 38 7.25 -11.36 -3.13
C GLN A 38 8.12 -10.57 -4.11
N ASP A 39 7.74 -10.58 -5.39
CA ASP A 39 8.47 -9.88 -6.45
C ASP A 39 7.78 -8.55 -6.75
N VAL A 40 8.52 -7.45 -6.57
CA VAL A 40 8.11 -6.16 -7.11
C VAL A 40 8.42 -6.17 -8.61
N CYS A 41 7.37 -6.14 -9.42
CA CYS A 41 7.46 -6.30 -10.86
C CYS A 41 7.56 -4.95 -11.58
N HIS A 42 6.81 -3.94 -11.11
CA HIS A 42 6.74 -2.63 -11.77
C HIS A 42 6.57 -1.50 -10.74
N VAL A 43 7.28 -0.40 -10.95
CA VAL A 43 7.11 0.85 -10.17
C VAL A 43 7.26 2.03 -11.12
N THR A 44 6.24 2.90 -11.19
CA THR A 44 6.28 4.18 -11.91
C THR A 44 5.61 5.29 -11.11
N SER A 45 6.07 6.51 -11.32
CA SER A 45 5.39 7.73 -10.87
C SER A 45 5.44 8.76 -11.99
N ASP A 46 4.28 9.22 -12.41
CA ASP A 46 4.10 10.20 -13.50
C ASP A 46 3.68 11.57 -12.94
N CYS A 47 3.78 11.75 -11.63
CA CYS A 47 3.40 12.98 -10.94
C CYS A 47 4.63 13.69 -10.36
N GLU A 48 4.80 14.95 -10.77
CA GLU A 48 5.92 15.76 -10.30
C GLU A 48 5.85 15.96 -8.78
N GLY A 49 6.98 15.68 -8.12
CA GLY A 49 7.12 15.83 -6.68
C GLY A 49 6.48 14.72 -5.82
N ILE A 50 5.86 13.73 -6.45
CA ILE A 50 5.37 12.52 -5.77
C ILE A 50 6.13 11.32 -6.31
N GLU A 51 6.79 10.59 -5.43
CA GLU A 51 7.62 9.45 -5.80
C GLU A 51 7.04 8.15 -5.27
N PHE A 52 7.00 7.14 -6.13
CA PHE A 52 6.61 5.78 -5.81
C PHE A 52 7.87 4.91 -5.94
N LEU A 53 8.29 4.26 -4.85
CA LEU A 53 9.59 3.61 -4.76
C LEU A 53 9.48 2.24 -4.09
N THR A 54 10.49 1.40 -4.32
CA THR A 54 10.76 0.26 -3.42
C THR A 54 11.51 0.75 -2.18
N PHE A 55 11.57 -0.07 -1.13
CA PHE A 55 12.37 0.23 0.06
C PHE A 55 13.84 0.50 -0.26
N SER A 56 14.46 -0.34 -1.07
CA SER A 56 15.87 -0.19 -1.44
C SER A 56 16.11 1.14 -2.15
N MET A 57 15.27 1.48 -3.14
CA MET A 57 15.36 2.75 -3.86
C MET A 57 15.13 3.95 -2.93
N ALA A 58 14.16 3.85 -2.02
CA ALA A 58 13.83 4.92 -1.09
C ALA A 58 14.97 5.18 -0.09
N ILE A 59 15.56 4.14 0.50
CA ILE A 59 16.67 4.28 1.45
C ILE A 59 17.94 4.79 0.75
N GLU A 60 18.24 4.30 -0.45
CA GLU A 60 19.40 4.75 -1.23
C GLU A 60 19.28 6.24 -1.60
N LYS A 61 18.11 6.66 -2.10
CA LYS A 61 17.87 8.04 -2.52
C LYS A 61 17.64 8.99 -1.35
N TYR A 62 17.00 8.51 -0.30
CA TYR A 62 16.56 9.28 0.86
C TYR A 62 16.89 8.52 2.16
N PRO A 63 18.15 8.58 2.65
CA PRO A 63 18.56 7.84 3.85
C PRO A 63 17.69 8.09 5.09
N TRP A 64 17.10 9.29 5.19
CA TRP A 64 16.17 9.69 6.26
C TRP A 64 14.86 8.88 6.28
N VAL A 65 14.49 8.17 5.20
CA VAL A 65 13.33 7.27 5.18
C VAL A 65 13.46 6.19 6.26
N SER A 66 14.69 5.81 6.62
CA SER A 66 14.98 4.86 7.70
C SER A 66 14.37 5.28 9.04
N ASP A 67 14.19 6.58 9.27
CA ASP A 67 13.57 7.12 10.49
C ASP A 67 12.05 6.89 10.56
N TYR A 68 11.43 6.41 9.47
CA TYR A 68 10.00 6.13 9.38
C TYR A 68 9.69 4.62 9.40
N ILE A 69 10.69 3.75 9.26
CA ILE A 69 10.48 2.31 9.17
C ILE A 69 10.22 1.74 10.57
N TRP A 70 9.05 1.11 10.75
CA TRP A 70 8.59 0.52 12.01
C TRP A 70 8.50 1.52 13.18
N LYS A 71 8.05 2.74 12.92
CA LYS A 71 7.82 3.75 13.97
C LYS A 71 6.36 3.93 14.33
N ALA A 72 5.47 3.94 13.34
CA ALA A 72 4.03 4.00 13.56
C ALA A 72 3.49 2.63 13.98
N VAL A 73 3.98 1.56 13.36
CA VAL A 73 3.65 0.18 13.75
C VAL A 73 4.86 -0.44 14.45
N SER A 74 4.68 -0.93 15.67
CA SER A 74 5.73 -1.67 16.38
C SER A 74 5.98 -3.04 15.75
N LYS A 75 7.26 -3.41 15.56
CA LYS A 75 7.69 -4.76 15.15
C LYS A 75 7.12 -5.84 16.06
N ASP A 76 6.96 -5.55 17.34
CA ASP A 76 6.58 -6.51 18.37
C ASP A 76 5.08 -6.51 18.69
N LYS A 77 4.27 -5.67 18.02
CA LYS A 77 2.83 -5.53 18.28
C LYS A 77 2.12 -6.88 18.37
N ASP A 78 2.35 -7.77 17.41
CA ASP A 78 1.84 -9.14 17.46
C ASP A 78 2.65 -10.11 16.58
N ARG A 79 2.14 -11.34 16.42
CA ARG A 79 2.82 -12.37 15.63
C ARG A 79 2.94 -12.03 14.14
N TYR A 80 2.07 -11.19 13.61
CA TYR A 80 2.06 -10.80 12.20
C TYR A 80 3.11 -9.73 11.94
N THR A 81 3.18 -8.70 12.79
CA THR A 81 4.23 -7.69 12.70
C THR A 81 5.61 -8.31 12.90
N ARG A 82 5.75 -9.23 13.87
CA ARG A 82 7.01 -9.98 14.08
C ARG A 82 7.38 -10.83 12.87
N TYR A 83 6.39 -11.48 12.24
CA TYR A 83 6.62 -12.26 11.03
C TYR A 83 7.17 -11.40 9.88
N VAL A 84 6.56 -10.24 9.63
CA VAL A 84 6.99 -9.31 8.55
C VAL A 84 8.36 -8.71 8.88
N ALA A 85 8.58 -8.29 10.14
CA ALA A 85 9.85 -7.74 10.59
C ALA A 85 11.02 -8.74 10.52
N SER A 86 10.73 -10.04 10.57
CA SER A 86 11.75 -11.10 10.47
C SER A 86 12.14 -11.45 9.04
N ARG A 87 11.52 -10.85 8.02
CA ARG A 87 11.79 -11.17 6.62
C ARG A 87 13.04 -10.43 6.13
N PRO A 88 13.89 -11.08 5.34
CA PRO A 88 14.97 -10.38 4.65
C PRO A 88 14.36 -9.46 3.59
N ASP A 89 14.82 -8.21 3.54
CA ASP A 89 14.37 -7.15 2.63
C ASP A 89 12.84 -6.88 2.66
N PRO A 90 12.38 -5.80 3.31
CA PRO A 90 10.97 -5.45 3.30
C PRO A 90 10.46 -5.29 1.86
N LYS A 91 9.49 -6.13 1.49
CA LYS A 91 8.76 -6.04 0.21
C LYS A 91 7.55 -5.14 0.41
N GLY A 92 7.18 -4.40 -0.62
CA GLY A 92 6.15 -3.37 -0.57
C GLY A 92 6.72 -2.05 -1.06
N PHE A 93 6.01 -0.97 -0.74
CA PHE A 93 6.28 0.32 -1.35
C PHE A 93 6.58 1.42 -0.36
N VAL A 94 7.26 2.46 -0.86
CA VAL A 94 7.41 3.75 -0.21
C VAL A 94 6.84 4.82 -1.14
N ILE A 95 5.87 5.59 -0.66
CA ILE A 95 5.37 6.80 -1.34
C ILE A 95 5.91 8.01 -0.58
N ILE A 96 6.52 8.95 -1.30
CA ILE A 96 6.98 10.23 -0.75
C ILE A 96 6.34 11.34 -1.58
N ALA A 97 5.48 12.14 -0.95
CA ALA A 97 4.93 13.35 -1.55
C ALA A 97 5.59 14.58 -0.94
N LYS A 98 6.28 15.34 -1.79
CA LYS A 98 7.02 16.53 -1.37
C LYS A 98 6.08 17.65 -0.97
N LYS A 99 6.59 18.61 -0.20
CA LYS A 99 5.83 19.77 0.28
C LYS A 99 4.99 20.43 -0.83
N GLY A 100 3.70 20.65 -0.55
CA GLY A 100 2.76 21.35 -1.43
C GLY A 100 2.36 20.61 -2.71
N THR A 101 2.84 19.39 -2.93
CA THR A 101 2.53 18.60 -4.14
C THR A 101 1.11 18.05 -4.07
N LYS A 102 0.46 17.89 -5.23
CA LYS A 102 -0.90 17.36 -5.30
C LYS A 102 -1.03 16.33 -6.40
N SER A 103 -1.53 15.15 -6.06
CA SER A 103 -1.88 14.13 -7.05
C SER A 103 -3.13 14.56 -7.82
N ILE A 104 -3.02 14.79 -9.13
CA ILE A 104 -4.18 15.08 -9.99
C ILE A 104 -5.08 13.85 -10.12
N TYR A 105 -4.47 12.68 -10.28
CA TYR A 105 -5.14 11.39 -10.30
C TYR A 105 -4.60 10.50 -9.18
N PRO A 106 -5.32 9.43 -8.79
CA PRO A 106 -4.82 8.52 -7.78
C PRO A 106 -3.55 7.79 -8.21
N LEU A 107 -2.68 7.55 -7.24
CA LEU A 107 -1.64 6.51 -7.32
C LEU A 107 -2.31 5.15 -7.11
N GLN A 108 -1.87 4.12 -7.82
CA GLN A 108 -2.37 2.76 -7.59
C GLN A 108 -1.29 1.79 -7.07
N ALA A 109 -1.66 0.95 -6.11
CA ALA A 109 -0.83 -0.15 -5.64
C ALA A 109 -1.58 -1.46 -5.87
N CYS A 110 -1.00 -2.37 -6.64
CA CYS A 110 -1.51 -3.70 -6.91
C CYS A 110 -0.69 -4.74 -6.16
N LEU A 111 -1.33 -5.46 -5.24
CA LEU A 111 -0.75 -6.57 -4.50
C LEU A 111 -1.47 -7.87 -4.89
N LEU A 112 -0.83 -8.69 -5.72
CA LEU A 112 -1.39 -9.94 -6.23
C LEU A 112 -0.76 -11.15 -5.54
N LEU A 113 -1.53 -11.93 -4.79
CA LEU A 113 -1.14 -13.24 -4.26
C LEU A 113 -1.43 -14.31 -5.31
N SER A 114 -0.40 -14.90 -5.90
CA SER A 114 -0.56 -15.83 -7.02
C SER A 114 -0.06 -17.22 -6.67
N ASP A 115 1.25 -17.41 -6.53
CA ASP A 115 1.88 -18.71 -6.37
C ASP A 115 2.36 -18.95 -4.93
N SER A 116 2.73 -17.90 -4.20
CA SER A 116 3.25 -18.02 -2.84
C SER A 116 2.20 -18.43 -1.82
N ALA A 117 2.57 -19.20 -0.78
CA ALA A 117 1.64 -19.55 0.30
C ALA A 117 1.26 -18.33 1.17
N ILE A 118 2.22 -17.41 1.35
CA ILE A 118 2.06 -16.19 2.15
C ILE A 118 2.64 -15.02 1.36
N GLN A 119 1.81 -14.03 1.08
CA GLN A 119 2.27 -12.71 0.69
C GLN A 119 2.48 -11.85 1.93
N HIS A 120 3.66 -11.26 2.08
CA HIS A 120 3.92 -10.24 3.08
C HIS A 120 4.32 -8.92 2.43
N VAL A 121 3.88 -7.82 3.05
CA VAL A 121 4.27 -6.47 2.65
C VAL A 121 4.50 -5.57 3.86
N HIS A 122 5.40 -4.62 3.70
CA HIS A 122 5.57 -3.44 4.53
C HIS A 122 5.51 -2.24 3.60
N ASN A 123 4.59 -1.32 3.84
CA ASN A 123 4.39 -0.11 3.04
C ASN A 123 4.56 1.13 3.91
N ILE A 124 5.10 2.19 3.33
CA ILE A 124 5.25 3.49 3.97
C ILE A 124 4.69 4.57 3.05
N VAL A 125 3.91 5.49 3.61
CA VAL A 125 3.44 6.70 2.92
C VAL A 125 3.88 7.90 3.75
N ILE A 126 4.66 8.79 3.14
CA ILE A 126 5.12 10.03 3.74
C ILE A 126 4.55 11.19 2.91
N ALA A 127 3.57 11.88 3.47
CA ALA A 127 2.99 13.09 2.89
C ALA A 127 3.57 14.30 3.62
N GLU A 128 4.46 15.06 2.97
CA GLU A 128 5.04 16.27 3.54
C GLU A 128 4.01 17.39 3.65
N GLU A 129 4.40 18.49 4.29
CA GLU A 129 3.53 19.64 4.58
C GLU A 129 2.73 20.10 3.35
N ASP A 130 1.43 20.36 3.54
CA ASP A 130 0.49 20.84 2.52
C ASP A 130 0.37 19.96 1.25
N SER A 131 0.90 18.73 1.27
CA SER A 131 0.76 17.79 0.15
C SER A 131 -0.62 17.13 0.14
N GLU A 132 -1.09 16.70 -1.04
CA GLU A 132 -2.37 16.04 -1.23
C GLU A 132 -2.23 14.78 -2.08
N LEU A 133 -2.64 13.64 -1.53
CA LEU A 133 -2.53 12.32 -2.15
C LEU A 133 -3.84 11.57 -2.15
N HIS A 134 -4.11 10.92 -3.27
CA HIS A 134 -5.12 9.88 -3.38
C HIS A 134 -4.44 8.54 -3.73
N ILE A 135 -4.64 7.52 -2.92
CA ILE A 135 -4.04 6.20 -3.11
C ILE A 135 -5.16 5.17 -3.23
N ILE A 136 -5.15 4.39 -4.31
CA ILE A 136 -6.01 3.22 -4.49
C ILE A 136 -5.15 1.97 -4.36
N SER A 137 -5.38 1.16 -3.34
CA SER A 137 -4.71 -0.13 -3.15
C SER A 137 -5.65 -1.27 -3.48
N GLY A 138 -5.37 -1.97 -4.57
CA GLY A 138 -6.05 -3.21 -4.96
C GLY A 138 -5.26 -4.42 -4.47
N CYS A 139 -5.86 -5.22 -3.59
CA CYS A 139 -5.24 -6.45 -3.12
C CYS A 139 -6.11 -7.64 -3.51
N ALA A 140 -5.53 -8.58 -4.24
CA ALA A 140 -6.25 -9.73 -4.74
C ALA A 140 -5.42 -11.01 -4.69
N SER A 141 -6.10 -12.15 -4.68
CA SER A 141 -5.49 -13.40 -5.13
C SER A 141 -5.72 -13.58 -6.63
N SER A 142 -4.88 -14.36 -7.32
CA SER A 142 -5.19 -14.74 -8.70
C SER A 142 -6.52 -15.51 -8.78
N SER A 143 -7.19 -15.50 -9.93
CA SER A 143 -8.55 -16.04 -10.11
C SER A 143 -8.69 -17.49 -9.63
N GLY A 144 -7.72 -18.35 -9.96
CA GLY A 144 -7.68 -19.75 -9.55
C GLY A 144 -7.21 -19.99 -8.10
N ARG A 145 -6.74 -18.95 -7.40
CA ARG A 145 -6.07 -19.09 -6.11
C ARG A 145 -7.05 -18.99 -4.96
N ASN A 146 -7.38 -20.16 -4.41
CA ASN A 146 -8.40 -20.25 -3.37
C ASN A 146 -7.87 -20.21 -1.93
N SER A 147 -6.58 -20.44 -1.68
CA SER A 147 -6.03 -20.54 -0.30
C SER A 147 -4.66 -19.87 -0.15
N GLY A 148 -4.34 -19.40 1.05
CA GLY A 148 -3.11 -18.65 1.32
C GLY A 148 -3.32 -17.56 2.36
N SER A 149 -2.30 -16.74 2.56
CA SER A 149 -2.38 -15.62 3.50
C SER A 149 -1.74 -14.35 2.97
N HIS A 150 -2.36 -13.21 3.27
CA HIS A 150 -1.79 -11.89 3.04
C HIS A 150 -1.55 -11.22 4.40
N ILE A 151 -0.30 -10.82 4.67
CA ILE A 151 0.12 -10.16 5.90
C ILE A 151 0.73 -8.81 5.54
N GLY A 152 0.02 -7.73 5.82
CA GLY A 152 0.45 -6.38 5.43
C GLY A 152 0.72 -5.48 6.63
N VAL A 153 1.79 -4.70 6.55
CA VAL A 153 2.05 -3.57 7.45
C VAL A 153 2.02 -2.30 6.62
N THR A 154 1.27 -1.29 7.03
CA THR A 154 1.23 0.02 6.36
C THR A 154 1.37 1.15 7.38
N GLU A 155 2.39 1.98 7.21
CA GLU A 155 2.64 3.15 8.05
C GLU A 155 2.39 4.42 7.23
N ILE A 156 1.51 5.29 7.70
CA ILE A 156 1.13 6.51 7.00
C ILE A 156 1.47 7.72 7.87
N TYR A 157 2.24 8.64 7.32
CA TYR A 157 2.68 9.86 7.99
C TYR A 157 2.12 11.06 7.24
N VAL A 158 1.10 11.68 7.82
CA VAL A 158 0.43 12.86 7.25
C VAL A 158 1.02 14.10 7.91
N GLY A 159 1.79 14.87 7.13
CA GLY A 159 2.45 16.11 7.53
C GLY A 159 1.45 17.22 7.87
N LYS A 160 1.99 18.37 8.29
CA LYS A 160 1.18 19.55 8.64
C LYS A 160 0.36 19.99 7.43
N GLY A 161 -0.95 20.18 7.57
CA GLY A 161 -1.85 20.58 6.48
C GLY A 161 -2.00 19.55 5.34
N ALA A 162 -1.29 18.43 5.40
CA ALA A 162 -1.29 17.42 4.34
C ALA A 162 -2.60 16.63 4.34
N ARG A 163 -3.00 16.13 3.17
CA ARG A 163 -4.26 15.42 2.95
C ARG A 163 -3.98 14.09 2.28
N VAL A 164 -4.33 13.00 2.94
CA VAL A 164 -4.15 11.65 2.39
C VAL A 164 -5.48 10.93 2.40
N THR A 165 -5.96 10.56 1.22
CA THR A 165 -7.08 9.64 1.08
C THR A 165 -6.57 8.28 0.61
N SER A 166 -6.85 7.25 1.37
CA SER A 166 -6.49 5.86 1.10
C SER A 166 -7.75 5.03 0.89
N THR A 167 -7.91 4.52 -0.34
CA THR A 167 -8.98 3.61 -0.71
C THR A 167 -8.39 2.22 -0.93
N MET A 168 -8.78 1.26 -0.11
CA MET A 168 -8.32 -0.12 -0.18
C MET A 168 -9.46 -1.04 -0.60
N ILE A 169 -9.27 -1.75 -1.71
CA ILE A 169 -10.26 -2.65 -2.28
C ILE A 169 -9.69 -4.07 -2.31
N HIS A 170 -10.35 -4.97 -1.61
CA HIS A 170 -9.95 -6.37 -1.46
C HIS A 170 -10.81 -7.29 -2.33
N ASN A 171 -10.16 -8.17 -3.08
CA ASN A 171 -10.80 -9.23 -3.86
C ASN A 171 -10.04 -10.57 -3.71
N TRP A 172 -10.41 -11.35 -2.70
CA TRP A 172 -9.68 -12.56 -2.31
C TRP A 172 -10.46 -13.84 -2.60
N GLY A 173 -9.74 -14.94 -2.83
CA GLY A 173 -10.30 -16.28 -2.85
C GLY A 173 -10.86 -16.72 -1.48
N LYS A 174 -11.82 -17.64 -1.52
CA LYS A 174 -12.65 -18.01 -0.35
C LYS A 174 -11.87 -18.49 0.87
N ASN A 175 -10.72 -19.15 0.69
CA ASN A 175 -9.90 -19.68 1.79
C ASN A 175 -8.67 -18.81 2.14
N ILE A 176 -8.59 -17.58 1.63
CA ILE A 176 -7.52 -16.63 1.97
C ILE A 176 -7.72 -16.04 3.37
N ALA A 177 -6.64 -15.91 4.15
CA ALA A 177 -6.63 -15.21 5.43
C ALA A 177 -5.77 -13.93 5.38
N VAL A 178 -6.36 -12.80 5.76
CA VAL A 178 -5.80 -11.46 5.56
C VAL A 178 -5.60 -10.76 6.91
N PHE A 179 -4.37 -10.32 7.17
CA PHE A 179 -3.94 -9.77 8.46
C PHE A 179 -3.19 -8.44 8.30
N PRO A 180 -3.89 -7.35 7.96
CA PRO A 180 -3.26 -6.04 7.84
C PRO A 180 -3.08 -5.41 9.22
N ARG A 181 -1.99 -4.67 9.39
CA ARG A 181 -1.73 -3.73 10.50
C ARG A 181 -1.41 -2.39 9.88
N SER A 182 -2.22 -1.40 10.18
CA SER A 182 -1.97 -0.04 9.73
C SER A 182 -1.97 0.95 10.88
N THR A 183 -1.08 1.93 10.79
CA THR A 183 -1.10 3.06 11.69
C THR A 183 -0.82 4.33 10.90
N THR A 184 -1.70 5.31 11.09
CA THR A 184 -1.57 6.64 10.53
C THR A 184 -1.23 7.63 11.65
N ILE A 185 -0.24 8.47 11.43
CA ILE A 185 0.08 9.61 12.29
C ILE A 185 -0.26 10.89 11.53
N VAL A 186 -1.18 11.69 12.07
CA VAL A 186 -1.66 12.93 11.46
C VAL A 186 -1.16 14.11 12.27
N LYS A 187 -0.39 15.00 11.65
CA LYS A 187 0.12 16.24 12.27
C LYS A 187 -0.91 17.37 12.17
N GLU A 188 -0.55 18.53 12.73
CA GLU A 188 -1.37 19.76 12.79
C GLU A 188 -2.07 20.07 11.46
N GLY A 189 -3.40 20.25 11.50
CA GLY A 189 -4.24 20.56 10.33
C GLY A 189 -4.26 19.48 9.24
N GLY A 190 -3.60 18.34 9.43
CA GLY A 190 -3.59 17.24 8.48
C GLY A 190 -4.92 16.51 8.44
N VAL A 191 -5.21 15.88 7.31
CA VAL A 191 -6.44 15.11 7.09
C VAL A 191 -6.11 13.73 6.53
N PHE A 192 -6.61 12.70 7.20
CA PHE A 192 -6.61 11.34 6.70
C PHE A 192 -8.03 10.87 6.43
N LEU A 193 -8.25 10.22 5.30
CA LEU A 193 -9.50 9.55 4.98
C LEU A 193 -9.20 8.12 4.55
N SER A 194 -9.78 7.14 5.24
CA SER A 194 -9.64 5.73 4.88
C SER A 194 -10.97 5.15 4.42
N ASN A 195 -10.98 4.59 3.21
CA ASN A 195 -12.09 3.80 2.69
C ASN A 195 -11.62 2.36 2.53
N TYR A 196 -12.34 1.43 3.15
CA TYR A 196 -12.07 0.00 3.00
C TYR A 196 -13.28 -0.70 2.37
N VAL A 197 -13.03 -1.48 1.33
CA VAL A 197 -14.04 -2.26 0.62
C VAL A 197 -13.55 -3.70 0.47
N CYS A 198 -14.38 -4.67 0.83
CA CYS A 198 -14.15 -6.09 0.54
C CYS A 198 -15.24 -6.57 -0.42
N MET A 199 -14.85 -6.85 -1.66
CA MET A 199 -15.79 -7.15 -2.74
C MET A 199 -16.30 -8.59 -2.71
N GLU A 200 -15.46 -9.52 -2.23
CA GLU A 200 -15.73 -10.95 -2.27
C GLU A 200 -15.62 -11.61 -0.89
N GLN A 201 -16.18 -12.82 -0.80
CA GLN A 201 -16.09 -13.63 0.40
C GLN A 201 -14.65 -14.10 0.64
N VAL A 202 -14.17 -13.87 1.85
CA VAL A 202 -12.83 -14.26 2.31
C VAL A 202 -12.93 -15.01 3.63
N ARG A 203 -12.04 -15.98 3.86
CA ARG A 203 -12.10 -16.84 5.06
C ARG A 203 -12.00 -16.05 6.34
N LYS A 204 -11.06 -15.11 6.38
CA LYS A 204 -10.80 -14.27 7.54
C LYS A 204 -10.11 -12.99 7.13
N ILE A 205 -10.66 -11.88 7.58
CA ILE A 205 -9.92 -10.63 7.71
C ILE A 205 -9.85 -10.31 9.20
N GLN A 206 -8.66 -9.97 9.68
CA GLN A 206 -8.51 -9.38 11.00
C GLN A 206 -7.61 -8.16 10.91
N MET A 207 -8.24 -7.00 11.05
CA MET A 207 -7.62 -5.69 10.95
C MET A 207 -7.91 -4.87 12.21
N GLU A 208 -7.00 -3.94 12.52
CA GLU A 208 -7.15 -2.95 13.58
C GLU A 208 -6.37 -1.69 13.13
N PRO A 209 -6.93 -0.90 12.20
CA PRO A 209 -6.31 0.35 11.80
C PRO A 209 -6.33 1.34 12.97
N VAL A 210 -5.21 2.03 13.20
CA VAL A 210 -5.08 3.06 14.23
C VAL A 210 -4.75 4.40 13.59
N CYS A 211 -5.44 5.47 13.96
CA CYS A 211 -5.15 6.83 13.53
C CYS A 211 -4.83 7.70 14.74
N TYR A 212 -3.62 8.23 14.81
CA TYR A 212 -3.17 9.15 15.86
C TYR A 212 -3.28 10.59 15.36
N LEU A 213 -4.17 11.36 15.98
CA LEU A 213 -4.35 12.79 15.72
C LEU A 213 -3.35 13.58 16.58
N ASN A 214 -2.11 13.68 16.10
CA ASN A 214 -0.94 14.21 16.82
C ASN A 214 -0.65 15.69 16.50
N GLY A 215 -1.69 16.49 16.31
CA GLY A 215 -1.57 17.93 16.14
C GLY A 215 -2.92 18.62 16.20
N GLU A 216 -2.90 19.92 16.51
CA GLU A 216 -4.11 20.73 16.56
C GLU A 216 -4.84 20.71 15.21
N GLY A 217 -6.15 20.52 15.22
CA GLY A 217 -6.98 20.48 14.01
C GLY A 217 -6.76 19.26 13.09
N ALA A 218 -6.02 18.22 13.53
CA ALA A 218 -5.90 16.98 12.78
C ALA A 218 -7.24 16.22 12.69
N VAL A 219 -7.53 15.64 11.52
CA VAL A 219 -8.76 14.87 11.24
C VAL A 219 -8.41 13.50 10.65
N GLY A 220 -9.14 12.45 11.04
CA GLY A 220 -8.88 11.08 10.63
C GLY A 220 -10.10 10.17 10.71
#